data_AF-A0A6A3A6G4-F1
#
_entry.id   AF-A0A6A3A6G4-F1
#
_cell.length_a   1.000
_cell.length_b   1.000
_cell.length_c   1.000
_cell.angle_alpha   90.00
_cell.angle_beta   90.00
_cell.angle_gamma   90.00
#
_symmetry.space_group_name_H-M   'P 1'
#
loop_
_entity.id
_entity.type
_entity.pdbx_description
1 polymer ?
#
loop_
_entity_poly.entity_id
_entity_poly.type
_entity_poly.pdbx_seq_one_letter_code
_entity_poly.pdbx_strand_id
1 'polypeptide(L)'
;MQDFYDVSLVDGYNLPLPLQGSGGSGDCATTGCVTNLNKKFTSKLRINGGGACRSPCEAFGNPEYCCKDAYNIPAACKPSMYSQVFKAACPKSYSYAFDDASNTFTCTGADYTITFCPTGPSLQTAGTTVESELDHDPVKAAEDVSNWLANLATGDSSTIRPSSSIQFGFALIIKIFNVLYIYK
;
A
#
# COMPACT_ATOMS: atom_id res chain seq x y z
N MET A 1 -19.96 -8.76 22.98
CA MET A 1 -19.52 -9.44 21.75
C MET A 1 -18.36 -8.64 21.19
N GLN A 2 -17.32 -9.29 20.70
CA GLN A 2 -16.21 -8.62 20.02
C GLN A 2 -16.55 -8.52 18.54
N ASP A 3 -16.46 -7.33 17.99
CA ASP A 3 -16.73 -7.04 16.59
C ASP A 3 -15.41 -7.05 15.80
N PHE A 4 -15.51 -7.36 14.52
CA PHE A 4 -14.42 -7.30 13.55
C PHE A 4 -14.87 -6.36 12.43
N TYR A 5 -14.04 -5.40 12.08
CA TYR A 5 -14.38 -4.40 11.08
C TYR A 5 -13.17 -3.96 10.27
N ASP A 6 -13.42 -3.58 9.03
CA ASP A 6 -12.43 -3.13 8.07
C ASP A 6 -13.09 -2.29 6.99
N VAL A 7 -12.26 -1.63 6.18
CA VAL A 7 -12.65 -1.01 4.92
C VAL A 7 -11.80 -1.62 3.83
N SER A 8 -12.44 -2.03 2.75
CA SER A 8 -11.82 -2.80 1.67
C SER A 8 -11.86 -2.05 0.34
N LEU A 9 -10.71 -2.07 -0.35
CA LEU A 9 -10.51 -1.57 -1.71
C LEU A 9 -10.44 -2.73 -2.72
N VAL A 10 -10.74 -3.95 -2.29
CA VAL A 10 -10.73 -5.17 -3.12
C VAL A 10 -11.67 -5.04 -4.33
N ASP A 11 -12.75 -4.28 -4.17
CA ASP A 11 -13.74 -4.01 -5.22
C ASP A 11 -13.56 -2.62 -5.86
N GLY A 12 -12.48 -1.92 -5.52
CA GLY A 12 -12.15 -0.61 -6.06
C GLY A 12 -12.40 0.53 -5.08
N TYR A 13 -12.47 1.74 -5.62
CA TYR A 13 -12.52 2.97 -4.86
C TYR A 13 -13.34 4.03 -5.60
N ASN A 14 -14.16 4.79 -4.88
CA ASN A 14 -14.84 5.96 -5.43
C ASN A 14 -14.68 7.21 -4.56
N LEU A 15 -14.62 7.08 -3.23
CA LEU A 15 -14.53 8.20 -2.30
C LEU A 15 -13.74 7.83 -1.04
N PRO A 16 -13.16 8.81 -0.31
CA PRO A 16 -12.49 8.54 0.96
C PRO A 16 -13.51 8.21 2.05
N LEU A 17 -13.25 7.14 2.80
CA LEU A 17 -14.11 6.58 3.83
C LEU A 17 -13.27 5.99 4.97
N PRO A 18 -13.05 6.74 6.06
CA PRO A 18 -12.64 6.17 7.34
C PRO A 18 -13.84 5.60 8.10
N LEU A 19 -13.57 4.56 8.89
CA LEU A 19 -14.49 3.97 9.85
C LEU A 19 -13.80 3.93 11.21
N GLN A 20 -14.47 4.46 12.23
CA GLN A 20 -13.97 4.55 13.60
C GLN A 20 -14.92 3.87 14.58
N GLY A 21 -14.39 3.00 15.44
CA GLY A 21 -15.09 2.51 16.63
C GLY A 21 -14.93 3.47 17.80
N SER A 22 -15.97 3.64 18.63
CA SER A 22 -15.99 4.55 19.77
C SER A 22 -16.81 3.98 20.93
N GLY A 23 -16.49 4.37 22.17
CA GLY A 23 -17.25 3.95 23.37
C GLY A 23 -17.02 2.51 23.83
N GLY A 24 -16.32 1.68 23.05
CA GLY A 24 -16.00 0.29 23.38
C GLY A 24 -14.65 0.08 24.07
N SER A 25 -14.24 -1.18 24.13
CA SER A 25 -12.96 -1.64 24.71
C SER A 25 -12.15 -2.50 23.73
N GLY A 26 -10.82 -2.49 23.88
CA GLY A 26 -9.88 -3.05 22.90
C GLY A 26 -9.16 -1.93 22.13
N ASP A 27 -8.60 -2.26 20.96
CA ASP A 27 -7.87 -1.28 20.14
C ASP A 27 -8.80 -0.23 19.54
N CYS A 28 -9.98 -0.66 19.06
CA CYS A 28 -11.03 0.21 18.50
C CYS A 28 -10.49 1.24 17.48
N ALA A 29 -9.44 0.86 16.76
CA ALA A 29 -8.68 1.77 15.91
C ALA A 29 -9.46 2.14 14.65
N THR A 30 -9.15 3.31 14.09
CA THR A 30 -9.73 3.76 12.82
C THR A 30 -9.12 2.98 11.64
N THR A 31 -9.99 2.43 10.80
CA THR A 31 -9.68 1.81 9.50
C THR A 31 -10.16 2.70 8.36
N GLY A 32 -9.78 2.39 7.12
CA GLY A 32 -10.26 3.09 5.94
C GLY A 32 -9.24 3.99 5.27
N CYS A 33 -9.75 4.77 4.32
CA CYS A 33 -8.92 5.61 3.48
C CYS A 33 -9.40 7.06 3.47
N VAL A 34 -8.54 7.98 3.90
CA VAL A 34 -8.79 9.43 3.84
C VAL A 34 -8.20 10.08 2.59
N THR A 35 -7.32 9.36 1.89
CA THR A 35 -6.67 9.83 0.66
C THR A 35 -7.66 9.82 -0.51
N ASN A 36 -7.70 10.92 -1.28
CA ASN A 36 -8.40 10.91 -2.56
C ASN A 36 -7.58 10.14 -3.61
N LEU A 37 -7.94 8.88 -3.78
CA LEU A 37 -7.25 7.92 -4.63
C LEU A 37 -7.55 8.15 -6.12
N ASN A 38 -8.67 8.79 -6.48
CA ASN A 38 -9.09 9.03 -7.87
C ASN A 38 -8.06 9.78 -8.74
N LYS A 39 -7.15 10.54 -8.13
CA LYS A 39 -6.07 11.27 -8.81
C LYS A 39 -4.80 10.44 -9.05
N LYS A 40 -4.68 9.25 -8.46
CA LYS A 40 -3.46 8.43 -8.46
C LYS A 40 -3.48 7.28 -9.45
N PHE A 41 -4.64 6.92 -10.00
CA PHE A 41 -4.74 5.74 -10.87
C PHE A 41 -4.43 6.03 -12.32
N THR A 42 -3.86 5.01 -12.97
CA THR A 42 -3.65 4.99 -14.41
C THR A 42 -4.99 4.90 -15.15
N SER A 43 -4.98 5.27 -16.43
CA SER A 43 -6.18 5.28 -17.27
C SER A 43 -6.92 3.93 -17.35
N LYS A 44 -6.24 2.81 -17.07
CA LYS A 44 -6.81 1.46 -17.17
C LYS A 44 -7.80 1.10 -16.07
N LEU A 45 -7.63 1.66 -14.87
CA LEU A 45 -8.54 1.41 -13.74
C LEU A 45 -9.60 2.52 -13.59
N ARG A 46 -9.34 3.67 -14.20
CA ARG A 46 -10.15 4.88 -14.02
C ARG A 46 -11.49 4.76 -14.76
N ILE A 47 -12.58 5.04 -14.05
CA ILE A 47 -13.94 5.09 -14.58
C ILE A 47 -14.64 6.40 -14.20
N ASN A 48 -15.84 6.64 -14.76
CA ASN A 48 -16.67 7.82 -14.46
C ASN A 48 -15.92 9.15 -14.60
N GLY A 49 -15.12 9.32 -15.66
CA GLY A 49 -14.33 10.53 -15.88
C GLY A 49 -13.25 10.79 -14.82
N GLY A 50 -12.88 9.78 -14.02
CA GLY A 50 -11.99 9.93 -12.87
C GLY A 50 -12.70 10.13 -11.55
N GLY A 51 -14.00 9.87 -11.45
CA GLY A 51 -14.73 9.88 -10.17
C GLY A 51 -14.67 8.56 -9.39
N ALA A 52 -14.19 7.48 -10.00
CA ALA A 52 -14.01 6.19 -9.35
C ALA A 52 -12.95 5.36 -10.09
N CYS A 53 -12.46 4.32 -9.42
CA CYS A 53 -11.46 3.40 -9.90
C CYS A 53 -11.86 1.97 -9.59
N ARG A 54 -11.81 1.14 -10.64
CA ARG A 54 -12.03 -0.29 -10.54
C ARG A 54 -10.90 -0.97 -9.78
N SER A 55 -11.20 -2.09 -9.16
CA SER A 55 -10.15 -3.03 -8.75
C SER A 55 -9.49 -3.68 -9.97
N PRO A 56 -8.29 -4.25 -9.82
CA PRO A 56 -7.64 -5.00 -10.90
C PRO A 56 -8.46 -6.23 -11.30
N CYS A 57 -9.17 -6.85 -10.35
CA CYS A 57 -10.07 -7.96 -10.64
C CYS A 57 -11.21 -7.52 -11.58
N GLU A 58 -11.90 -6.43 -11.26
CA GLU A 58 -12.99 -5.91 -12.10
C GLU A 58 -12.48 -5.41 -13.46
N ALA A 59 -11.29 -4.81 -13.51
CA ALA A 59 -10.73 -4.26 -14.74
C ALA A 59 -10.21 -5.32 -15.72
N PHE A 60 -9.62 -6.41 -15.23
CA PHE A 60 -8.90 -7.38 -16.07
C PHE A 60 -9.48 -8.80 -16.02
N GLY A 61 -10.17 -9.20 -14.94
CA GLY A 61 -10.79 -10.52 -14.80
C GLY A 61 -9.82 -11.70 -14.59
N ASN A 62 -8.51 -11.42 -14.53
CA ASN A 62 -7.47 -12.43 -14.37
C ASN A 62 -7.58 -13.15 -13.01
N PRO A 63 -7.40 -14.50 -12.97
CA PRO A 63 -7.42 -15.26 -11.72
C PRO A 63 -6.49 -14.75 -10.63
N GLU A 64 -5.32 -14.24 -11.02
CA GLU A 64 -4.29 -13.65 -10.16
C GLU A 64 -4.78 -12.41 -9.42
N TYR A 65 -5.60 -11.58 -10.08
CA TYR A 65 -6.11 -10.34 -9.48
C TYR A 65 -7.38 -10.57 -8.66
N CYS A 66 -8.16 -11.58 -9.04
CA CYS A 66 -9.40 -11.96 -8.37
C CYS A 66 -9.19 -12.99 -7.25
N CYS A 67 -7.97 -13.51 -7.09
CA CYS A 67 -7.64 -14.59 -6.17
C CYS A 67 -8.60 -15.78 -6.28
N LYS A 68 -8.84 -16.25 -7.51
CA LYS A 68 -9.72 -17.40 -7.81
C LYS A 68 -8.92 -18.57 -8.39
N ASP A 69 -9.57 -19.73 -8.51
CA ASP A 69 -8.97 -20.94 -9.07
C ASP A 69 -7.67 -21.32 -8.34
N ALA A 70 -6.56 -21.49 -9.06
CA ALA A 70 -5.24 -21.78 -8.50
C ALA A 70 -4.71 -20.67 -7.56
N TYR A 71 -5.31 -19.48 -7.58
CA TYR A 71 -4.96 -18.34 -6.74
C TYR A 71 -5.91 -18.17 -5.55
N ASN A 72 -6.78 -19.13 -5.24
CA ASN A 72 -7.71 -19.05 -4.10
C ASN A 72 -7.07 -19.32 -2.73
N ILE A 73 -5.74 -19.20 -2.63
CA ILE A 73 -4.97 -19.34 -1.39
C ILE A 73 -3.96 -18.20 -1.23
N PRO A 74 -3.65 -17.75 0.00
CA PRO A 74 -2.65 -16.69 0.25
C PRO A 74 -1.24 -17.02 -0.29
N ALA A 75 -0.90 -18.31 -0.34
CA ALA A 75 0.38 -18.75 -0.87
C ALA A 75 0.52 -18.46 -2.38
N ALA A 76 -0.59 -18.43 -3.13
CA ALA A 76 -0.62 -18.27 -4.58
C ALA A 76 -1.03 -16.85 -5.01
N CYS A 77 -2.05 -16.24 -4.39
CA CYS A 77 -2.44 -14.87 -4.73
C CYS A 77 -1.48 -13.86 -4.10
N LYS A 78 -0.62 -13.25 -4.90
CA LYS A 78 0.36 -12.26 -4.42
C LYS A 78 -0.11 -10.84 -4.69
N PRO A 79 0.34 -9.85 -3.89
CA PRO A 79 0.12 -8.45 -4.18
C PRO A 79 0.57 -8.11 -5.60
N SER A 80 -0.31 -7.45 -6.36
CA SER A 80 0.02 -6.92 -7.68
C SER A 80 0.58 -5.50 -7.57
N MET A 81 1.15 -4.99 -8.67
CA MET A 81 1.53 -3.58 -8.74
C MET A 81 0.35 -2.64 -8.44
N TYR A 82 -0.87 -3.02 -8.81
CA TYR A 82 -2.06 -2.21 -8.56
C TYR A 82 -2.51 -2.25 -7.10
N SER A 83 -2.53 -3.42 -6.46
CA SER A 83 -2.89 -3.53 -5.03
C SER A 83 -1.86 -2.82 -4.15
N GLN A 84 -0.59 -2.80 -4.54
CA GLN A 84 0.44 -2.00 -3.88
C GLN A 84 0.16 -0.50 -3.93
N VAL A 85 -0.42 0.04 -5.02
CA VAL A 85 -0.86 1.45 -5.07
C VAL A 85 -1.96 1.72 -4.06
N PHE A 86 -2.98 0.86 -4.01
CA PHE A 86 -4.06 0.97 -3.04
C PHE A 86 -3.53 0.91 -1.61
N LYS A 87 -2.65 -0.04 -1.31
CA LYS A 87 -2.04 -0.19 0.03
C LYS A 87 -1.20 1.02 0.42
N ALA A 88 -0.36 1.53 -0.48
CA ALA A 88 0.48 2.69 -0.21
C ALA A 88 -0.36 3.94 0.09
N ALA A 89 -1.49 4.12 -0.60
CA ALA A 89 -2.37 5.26 -0.37
C ALA A 89 -3.26 5.11 0.87
N CYS A 90 -3.60 3.88 1.23
CA CYS A 90 -4.54 3.54 2.29
C CYS A 90 -4.01 2.34 3.11
N PRO A 91 -2.99 2.55 3.97
CA PRO A 91 -2.31 1.46 4.66
C PRO A 91 -3.20 0.67 5.63
N LYS A 92 -4.32 1.26 6.06
CA LYS A 92 -5.29 0.67 7.00
C LYS A 92 -6.53 0.09 6.31
N SER A 93 -6.44 -0.21 5.01
CA SER A 93 -7.53 -0.81 4.23
C SER A 93 -7.03 -2.04 3.49
N TYR A 94 -7.90 -3.04 3.33
CA TYR A 94 -7.62 -4.15 2.42
C TYR A 94 -7.41 -3.65 0.99
N SER A 95 -6.36 -4.11 0.33
CA SER A 95 -6.00 -3.71 -1.04
C SER A 95 -6.16 -4.82 -2.08
N TYR A 96 -6.25 -6.08 -1.62
CA TYR A 96 -6.58 -7.28 -2.41
C TYR A 96 -7.11 -8.38 -1.45
N ALA A 97 -7.64 -9.47 -2.00
CA ALA A 97 -8.43 -10.43 -1.22
C ALA A 97 -7.66 -11.16 -0.09
N PHE A 98 -6.34 -11.32 -0.23
CA PHE A 98 -5.48 -11.95 0.78
C PHE A 98 -4.46 -10.97 1.36
N ASP A 99 -4.82 -9.69 1.44
CA ASP A 99 -4.05 -8.71 2.19
C ASP A 99 -3.93 -9.10 3.67
N ASP A 100 -2.93 -8.55 4.35
CA ASP A 100 -2.61 -8.93 5.73
C ASP A 100 -3.83 -8.73 6.66
N ALA A 101 -4.03 -9.68 7.57
CA ALA A 101 -5.02 -9.63 8.65
C ALA A 101 -4.83 -8.41 9.56
N SER A 102 -3.67 -7.74 9.51
CA SER A 102 -3.46 -6.43 10.16
C SER A 102 -4.44 -5.33 9.73
N ASN A 103 -5.23 -5.55 8.67
CA ASN A 103 -6.27 -4.63 8.21
C ASN A 103 -7.65 -4.93 8.79
N THR A 104 -7.82 -6.03 9.54
CA THR A 104 -9.03 -6.27 10.35
C THR A 104 -8.80 -5.75 11.76
N PHE A 105 -9.69 -4.87 12.18
CA PHE A 105 -9.66 -4.24 13.49
C PHE A 105 -10.75 -4.83 14.38
N THR A 106 -10.53 -4.79 15.69
CA THR A 106 -11.49 -5.32 16.66
C THR A 106 -11.87 -4.28 17.71
N CYS A 107 -13.12 -4.36 18.16
CA CYS A 107 -13.61 -3.56 19.27
C CYS A 107 -14.76 -4.30 19.96
N THR A 108 -14.89 -4.14 21.27
CA THR A 108 -15.95 -4.77 22.07
C THR A 108 -16.89 -3.72 22.63
N GLY A 109 -18.17 -3.81 22.26
CA GLY A 109 -19.21 -2.92 22.80
C GLY A 109 -19.08 -1.47 22.34
N ALA A 110 -18.79 -1.25 21.05
CA ALA A 110 -18.63 0.08 20.47
C ALA A 110 -19.78 0.51 19.58
N ASP A 111 -19.88 1.82 19.42
CA ASP A 111 -20.60 2.47 18.32
C ASP A 111 -19.62 2.81 17.18
N TYR A 112 -20.08 2.71 15.93
CA TYR A 112 -19.27 2.93 14.75
C TYR A 112 -19.68 4.18 13.98
N THR A 113 -18.70 5.01 13.65
CA THR A 113 -18.87 6.18 12.78
C THR A 113 -18.22 5.93 11.44
N ILE A 114 -19.00 6.03 10.37
CA ILE A 114 -18.54 5.99 8.98
C ILE A 114 -18.64 7.40 8.41
N THR A 115 -17.52 7.95 7.95
CA THR A 115 -17.50 9.31 7.39
C THR A 115 -17.23 9.26 5.90
N PHE A 116 -18.18 9.74 5.10
CA PHE A 116 -17.98 9.89 3.66
C PHE A 116 -17.30 11.22 3.37
N CYS A 117 -16.21 11.19 2.61
CA CYS A 117 -15.44 12.38 2.24
C CYS A 117 -15.08 13.25 3.45
N PRO A 118 -14.33 12.71 4.44
CA PRO A 118 -13.87 13.51 5.57
C PRO A 118 -13.09 14.71 5.03
N THR A 119 -13.58 15.91 5.31
CA THR A 119 -12.75 17.09 5.17
C THR A 119 -11.59 16.91 6.15
N GLY A 120 -10.35 16.98 5.66
CA GLY A 120 -9.23 17.30 6.55
C GLY A 120 -9.52 18.60 7.31
N PRO A 121 -8.70 19.02 8.29
CA PRO A 121 -8.79 20.40 8.77
C PRO A 121 -8.77 21.27 7.53
N SER A 122 -9.92 21.90 7.26
CA SER A 122 -10.04 22.84 6.17
C SER A 122 -8.85 23.78 6.32
N LEU A 123 -8.20 24.14 5.22
CA LEU A 123 -7.67 25.50 5.14
C LEU A 123 -8.88 26.42 5.34
N GLN A 124 -9.27 26.60 6.60
CA GLN A 124 -10.17 27.62 7.06
C GLN A 124 -9.36 28.88 6.87
N THR A 125 -9.42 29.40 5.65
CA THR A 125 -9.29 30.84 5.41
C THR A 125 -10.55 31.47 6.03
N ALA A 126 -10.63 31.45 7.36
CA ALA A 126 -11.39 32.38 8.15
C ALA A 126 -10.38 33.45 8.56
N GLY A 127 -10.57 34.67 8.05
CA GLY A 127 -9.59 35.74 8.14
C GLY A 127 -9.14 36.01 9.57
N THR A 128 -7.83 35.99 9.78
CA THR A 128 -7.13 36.81 10.77
C THR A 128 -5.73 37.07 10.22
N THR A 129 -5.45 38.34 9.99
CA THR A 129 -4.14 38.87 9.66
C THR A 129 -3.17 38.64 10.81
N VAL A 130 -2.14 37.81 10.64
CA VAL A 130 -0.82 38.03 11.26
C VAL A 130 0.27 37.35 10.41
N GLU A 131 1.39 38.04 10.27
CA GLU A 131 2.54 37.73 9.41
C GLU A 131 3.30 36.44 9.76
N SER A 132 3.79 35.80 8.69
CA SER A 132 5.02 35.00 8.51
C SER A 132 5.87 34.57 9.72
N GLU A 133 6.09 33.25 9.86
CA GLU A 133 7.42 32.62 9.69
C GLU A 133 7.28 31.12 9.38
N LEU A 134 7.88 30.70 8.25
CA LEU A 134 7.93 29.35 7.69
C LEU A 134 9.17 28.61 8.22
N ASP A 135 9.01 27.35 8.65
CA ASP A 135 10.01 26.32 8.33
C ASP A 135 9.43 24.88 8.45
N HIS A 136 8.81 24.39 7.39
CA HIS A 136 8.66 22.95 7.12
C HIS A 136 8.46 22.71 5.63
N ASP A 137 9.52 22.23 4.98
CA ASP A 137 9.65 22.07 3.53
C ASP A 137 8.65 21.06 2.92
N PRO A 138 7.75 21.49 2.03
CA PRO A 138 6.82 20.62 1.30
C PRO A 138 7.46 19.92 0.08
N VAL A 139 8.73 20.21 -0.22
CA VAL A 139 9.45 19.71 -1.40
C VAL A 139 9.72 18.21 -1.31
N LYS A 140 9.95 17.68 -0.09
CA LYS A 140 10.36 16.29 0.12
C LYS A 140 9.26 15.25 -0.14
N ALA A 141 7.99 15.62 0.05
CA ALA A 141 6.86 14.73 -0.19
C ALA A 141 6.47 14.63 -1.67
N ALA A 142 6.73 15.67 -2.46
CA ALA A 142 6.48 15.67 -3.91
C ALA A 142 7.55 14.87 -4.67
N GLU A 143 8.81 14.92 -4.23
CA GLU A 143 9.91 14.17 -4.84
C GLU A 143 9.75 12.65 -4.66
N ASP A 144 9.30 12.18 -3.50
CA ASP A 144 9.10 10.75 -3.24
C ASP A 144 7.98 10.16 -4.14
N VAL A 145 6.94 10.96 -4.39
CA VAL A 145 5.81 10.58 -5.28
C VAL A 145 6.21 10.62 -6.76
N SER A 146 7.15 11.47 -7.17
CA SER A 146 7.67 11.44 -8.55
C SER A 146 8.67 10.30 -8.76
N ASN A 147 9.50 9.99 -7.75
CA ASN A 147 10.51 8.94 -7.83
C ASN A 147 9.88 7.55 -7.90
N TRP A 148 8.83 7.24 -7.12
CA TRP A 148 8.15 5.95 -7.26
C TRP A 148 7.41 5.83 -8.60
N LEU A 149 6.75 6.89 -9.10
CA LEU A 149 6.11 6.88 -10.42
C LEU A 149 7.13 6.65 -11.54
N ALA A 150 8.32 7.25 -11.43
CA ALA A 150 9.42 7.01 -12.35
C ALA A 150 9.90 5.55 -12.30
N ASN A 151 10.03 4.97 -11.09
CA ASN A 151 10.41 3.57 -10.92
C ASN A 151 9.35 2.58 -11.45
N LEU A 152 8.05 2.93 -11.37
CA LEU A 152 6.98 2.15 -11.98
C LEU A 152 6.99 2.20 -13.51
N ALA A 153 7.39 3.34 -14.10
CA ALA A 153 7.46 3.49 -15.54
C ALA A 153 8.65 2.77 -16.17
N THR A 154 9.74 2.57 -15.41
CA THR A 154 10.97 1.94 -15.88
C THR A 154 11.08 0.45 -15.56
N GLY A 155 10.23 -0.09 -14.68
CA GLY A 155 10.19 -1.54 -14.41
C GLY A 155 11.51 -2.11 -13.89
N ASP A 156 12.23 -1.37 -13.04
CA ASP A 156 13.50 -1.82 -12.49
C ASP A 156 13.27 -2.69 -11.24
N SER A 157 13.73 -3.94 -11.29
CA SER A 157 13.77 -4.86 -10.16
C SER A 157 15.12 -4.68 -9.48
N SER A 158 15.15 -3.95 -8.36
CA SER A 158 16.36 -3.76 -7.57
C SER A 158 16.86 -5.10 -7.01
N THR A 159 17.77 -5.73 -7.75
CA THR A 159 18.65 -6.79 -7.27
C THR A 159 19.59 -6.16 -6.23
N ILE A 160 19.49 -6.65 -5.00
CA ILE A 160 20.36 -6.28 -3.88
C ILE A 160 21.81 -6.52 -4.30
N ARG A 161 22.59 -5.43 -4.43
CA ARG A 161 24.05 -5.49 -4.50
C ARG A 161 24.60 -5.50 -3.07
N PRO A 162 25.41 -6.49 -2.64
CA PRO A 162 26.06 -6.42 -1.35
C PRO A 162 27.22 -5.43 -1.41
N SER A 163 27.25 -4.52 -0.45
CA SER A 163 28.34 -3.58 -0.23
C SER A 163 29.44 -4.28 0.59
N SER A 164 30.67 -4.36 0.06
CA SER A 164 31.85 -4.74 0.83
C SER A 164 33.12 -4.13 0.21
N SER A 165 33.57 -3.01 0.77
CA SER A 165 34.95 -2.54 0.62
C SER A 165 35.82 -3.26 1.65
N ILE A 166 36.57 -4.27 1.23
CA ILE A 166 37.77 -4.74 1.95
C ILE A 166 38.86 -5.01 0.91
N GLN A 167 39.85 -4.12 0.83
CA GLN A 167 41.14 -4.39 0.19
C GLN A 167 41.92 -5.36 1.07
N PHE A 168 42.34 -6.53 0.55
CA PHE A 168 43.56 -7.23 1.00
C PHE A 168 44.04 -8.24 -0.07
N GLY A 169 45.27 -8.06 -0.57
CA GLY A 169 46.29 -9.09 -0.80
C GLY A 169 46.08 -10.25 -1.78
N PHE A 170 46.95 -10.33 -2.80
CA PHE A 170 47.22 -11.50 -3.65
C PHE A 170 47.61 -12.78 -2.87
N ALA A 171 47.11 -13.97 -3.27
CA ALA A 171 47.89 -15.21 -3.57
C ALA A 171 47.06 -16.55 -3.58
N LEU A 172 46.95 -17.17 -4.76
CA LEU A 172 47.34 -18.56 -5.08
C LEU A 172 46.74 -19.77 -4.29
N ILE A 173 45.51 -20.23 -4.60
CA ILE A 173 45.06 -21.63 -4.28
C ILE A 173 44.07 -22.17 -5.36
N ILE A 174 44.59 -22.66 -6.50
CA ILE A 174 43.78 -23.31 -7.57
C ILE A 174 43.89 -24.86 -7.59
N LYS A 175 44.58 -25.52 -6.65
CA LYS A 175 44.99 -26.91 -6.86
C LYS A 175 44.35 -28.02 -6.00
N ILE A 176 43.42 -27.76 -5.06
CA ILE A 176 43.14 -28.79 -4.02
C ILE A 176 41.87 -29.66 -4.19
N PHE A 177 40.75 -29.26 -4.81
CA PHE A 177 39.53 -30.10 -4.75
C PHE A 177 38.88 -30.51 -6.08
N ASN A 178 39.68 -30.64 -7.15
CA ASN A 178 39.42 -31.65 -8.19
C ASN A 178 39.60 -33.10 -7.66
N VAL A 179 40.12 -33.25 -6.43
CA VAL A 179 40.37 -34.54 -5.77
C VAL A 179 39.10 -35.16 -5.16
N LEU A 180 38.04 -34.39 -4.88
CA LEU A 180 36.82 -34.93 -4.26
C LEU A 180 35.89 -35.65 -5.24
N TYR A 181 36.08 -35.48 -6.56
CA TYR A 181 35.21 -36.06 -7.58
C TYR A 181 35.52 -37.54 -7.91
N ILE A 182 36.56 -38.12 -7.29
CA ILE A 182 36.99 -39.51 -7.54
C ILE A 182 36.44 -40.49 -6.48
N TYR A 183 35.79 -40.02 -5.41
CA TYR A 183 35.16 -40.88 -4.41
C TYR A 183 33.70 -40.48 -4.14
N LYS A 184 32.80 -40.79 -5.07
CA LYS A 184 31.42 -41.17 -4.75
C LYS A 184 30.79 -41.99 -5.87
#